data_AF-A0A932PD55-F1
#
_entry.id   AF-A0A932PD55-F1
#
_cell.length_a   1.000
_cell.length_b   1.000
_cell.length_c   1.000
_cell.angle_alpha   90.00
_cell.angle_beta   90.00
_cell.angle_gamma   90.00
#
_symmetry.space_group_name_H-M   'P 1'
#
loop_
_entity.id
_entity.type
_entity.pdbx_description
1 polymer ?
#
loop_
_entity_poly.entity_id
_entity_poly.type
_entity_poly.pdbx_seq_one_letter_code
_entity_poly.pdbx_strand_id
1 'polypeptide(L)'
;NDTYRFTVVTGGTVGTTDGIQISYIDGSGENSGTITLNSGDTDVSKTVAEGLQIKFSEGTLVAGQTFTIDAFVPTLQEAANASVTFGSGNGALTIQSATNQVDGLIGGATLSLLGADSNKEVKLTIANDTDAAKNAVLDFVKSYNDLLQFIDDQVRYDAQTKQAGVLLGERSATTIEDDVRRVVSELVSGVNGQMNRLGALGITTDEQGRLEVNDVKLTDALTGRLTGVTFDDVRRLFALSGQSTNGGIQFVSGSTRTKASTTPYQVEISQVAEQASITATSALAASTVIDGTNDTLTITVDGKASSTITLAAGTYTRLALAQELQAKINANPDLTGRKVAVSLNSDRLVITSSTYGLASEVKIGSGTALTPLGFAGTESDKGQDVVGKFIVNGVDEPATGTGQFLVGSATNPNTADLQVRVTLAAGQLQAGAEANLTVTRGIASKLDAVLGRLLDPVTGRVKVINDGFQSQIDDIKESVTRQNEILESRRQSLLRRFTAMERAVSQLRGTSDFLSAQLVSTTRLRQQQG
;
A
#
# COMPACT_ATOMS: atom_id res chain seq x y z
N ASN A 1 19.89 39.49 -10.79
CA ASN A 1 20.40 40.83 -11.15
C ASN A 1 19.29 41.81 -10.97
N ASP A 2 19.54 42.91 -10.28
CA ASP A 2 18.54 43.91 -10.01
C ASP A 2 19.13 45.31 -10.15
N THR A 3 18.29 46.27 -10.54
CA THR A 3 18.67 47.67 -10.70
C THR A 3 17.95 48.48 -9.63
N TYR A 4 18.69 48.99 -8.66
CA TYR A 4 18.16 49.87 -7.64
C TYR A 4 18.17 51.31 -8.14
N ARG A 5 17.00 51.95 -8.14
CA ARG A 5 16.85 53.38 -8.42
C ARG A 5 16.74 54.14 -7.11
N PHE A 6 17.62 55.12 -6.92
CA PHE A 6 17.64 56.01 -5.77
C PHE A 6 17.09 57.38 -6.15
N THR A 7 16.33 58.01 -5.25
CA THR A 7 15.81 59.37 -5.40
C THR A 7 16.05 60.16 -4.13
N VAL A 8 16.73 61.31 -4.23
CA VAL A 8 16.91 62.22 -3.10
C VAL A 8 15.56 62.88 -2.79
N VAL A 9 14.96 62.54 -1.66
CA VAL A 9 13.67 63.06 -1.18
C VAL A 9 13.87 64.40 -0.48
N THR A 10 14.87 64.48 0.41
CA THR A 10 15.26 65.71 1.10
C THR A 10 16.74 65.95 0.85
N GLY A 11 17.08 67.08 0.23
CA GLY A 11 18.46 67.45 -0.11
C GLY A 11 19.21 68.10 1.06
N GLY A 12 20.54 68.17 0.94
CA GLY A 12 21.43 68.76 1.94
C GLY A 12 22.89 68.48 1.62
N THR A 13 23.80 68.95 2.49
CA THR A 13 25.23 68.67 2.38
C THR A 13 25.57 67.48 3.27
N VAL A 14 26.01 66.38 2.65
CA VAL A 14 26.42 65.14 3.32
C VAL A 14 27.57 65.47 4.30
N GLY A 15 27.41 65.04 5.54
CA GLY A 15 28.37 65.30 6.63
C GLY A 15 28.00 66.47 7.53
N THR A 16 27.19 67.43 7.08
CA THR A 16 26.82 68.62 7.87
C THR A 16 25.31 68.82 8.06
N THR A 17 24.48 68.31 7.15
CA THR A 17 23.02 68.46 7.23
C THR A 17 22.40 67.24 7.91
N ASP A 18 21.55 67.48 8.91
CA ASP A 18 20.73 66.44 9.51
C ASP A 18 19.49 66.12 8.67
N GLY A 19 19.14 64.84 8.55
CA GLY A 19 17.87 64.41 7.96
C GLY A 19 17.80 64.43 6.42
N ILE A 20 18.91 64.30 5.71
CA ILE A 20 18.87 64.05 4.25
C ILE A 20 18.22 62.69 4.03
N GLN A 21 17.17 62.63 3.20
CA GLN A 21 16.44 61.39 2.92
C GLN A 21 16.61 60.99 1.47
N ILE A 22 16.93 59.73 1.21
CA ILE A 22 17.10 59.15 -0.12
C ILE A 22 16.23 57.89 -0.17
N SER A 23 15.19 57.90 -0.99
CA SER A 23 14.39 56.69 -1.22
C SER A 23 15.09 55.79 -2.24
N TYR A 24 14.86 54.49 -2.14
CA TYR A 24 15.26 53.52 -3.14
C TYR A 24 14.11 52.57 -3.46
N ILE A 25 14.12 52.06 -4.68
CA ILE A 25 13.22 51.01 -5.16
C ILE A 25 13.97 50.15 -6.17
N ASP A 26 13.79 48.84 -6.11
CA ASP A 26 14.32 47.89 -7.07
C ASP A 26 13.48 47.79 -8.35
N GLY A 27 13.93 47.02 -9.33
CA GLY A 27 13.21 46.86 -10.61
C GLY A 27 11.89 46.10 -10.47
N SER A 28 11.75 45.28 -9.44
CA SER A 28 10.54 44.51 -9.12
C SER A 28 9.48 45.34 -8.38
N GLY A 29 9.90 46.38 -7.66
CA GLY A 29 9.08 47.16 -6.75
C GLY A 29 8.89 46.52 -5.36
N GLU A 30 9.39 45.30 -5.13
CA GLU A 30 9.25 44.59 -3.86
C GLU A 30 10.24 45.10 -2.80
N ASN A 31 11.45 45.50 -3.20
CA ASN A 31 12.45 46.05 -2.29
C ASN A 31 12.51 47.57 -2.41
N SER A 32 11.81 48.27 -1.52
CA SER A 32 11.85 49.73 -1.42
C SER A 32 12.06 50.22 0.02
N GLY A 33 12.63 51.41 0.16
CA GLY A 33 12.92 51.98 1.48
C GLY A 33 13.47 53.40 1.41
N THR A 34 13.90 53.92 2.56
CA THR A 34 14.51 55.25 2.68
C THR A 34 15.77 55.18 3.54
N ILE A 35 16.84 55.77 3.04
CA ILE A 35 18.10 55.98 3.74
C ILE A 35 18.10 57.39 4.29
N THR A 36 18.42 57.54 5.57
CA THR A 36 18.61 58.85 6.22
C THR A 36 20.09 59.08 6.49
N LEU A 37 20.62 60.22 6.04
CA LEU A 37 21.94 60.72 6.40
C LEU A 37 21.79 61.87 7.39
N ASN A 38 22.57 61.83 8.47
CA ASN A 38 22.65 62.88 9.47
C ASN A 38 24.04 63.56 9.45
N SER A 39 24.18 64.62 10.23
CA SER A 39 25.46 65.27 10.49
C SER A 39 26.48 64.24 11.00
N GLY A 40 27.67 64.24 10.40
CA GLY A 40 28.73 63.26 10.67
C GLY A 40 28.68 61.97 9.85
N ASP A 41 27.67 61.72 9.01
CA ASP A 41 27.57 60.49 8.18
C ASP A 41 28.47 60.46 6.92
N THR A 42 29.56 61.25 6.88
CA THR A 42 30.51 61.22 5.76
C THR A 42 31.21 59.86 5.69
N ASP A 43 31.18 59.23 4.52
CA ASP A 43 31.74 57.90 4.23
C ASP A 43 31.22 56.75 5.12
N VAL A 44 30.08 56.95 5.81
CA VAL A 44 29.42 55.92 6.61
C VAL A 44 28.53 55.05 5.71
N SER A 45 28.75 53.73 5.74
CA SER A 45 27.92 52.77 4.99
C SER A 45 26.48 52.75 5.51
N LYS A 46 25.53 52.86 4.58
CA LYS A 46 24.09 52.70 4.81
C LYS A 46 23.59 51.47 4.06
N THR A 47 22.85 50.62 4.76
CA THR A 47 22.22 49.43 4.18
C THR A 47 21.03 49.83 3.33
N VAL A 48 20.90 49.20 2.17
CA VAL A 48 19.78 49.34 1.24
C VAL A 48 18.86 48.13 1.39
N ALA A 49 18.97 47.13 0.52
CA ALA A 49 18.27 45.85 0.59
C ALA A 49 19.21 44.73 0.09
N GLU A 50 18.90 43.48 0.43
CA GLU A 50 19.61 42.29 -0.07
C GLU A 50 21.15 42.34 0.05
N GLY A 51 21.65 42.97 1.12
CA GLY A 51 23.09 43.10 1.39
C GLY A 51 23.80 44.23 0.64
N LEU A 52 23.11 44.98 -0.23
CA LEU A 52 23.64 46.19 -0.86
C LEU A 52 23.86 47.27 0.21
N GLN A 53 25.06 47.86 0.22
CA GLN A 53 25.41 49.00 1.05
C GLN A 53 25.94 50.13 0.18
N ILE A 54 25.56 51.36 0.53
CA ILE A 54 26.02 52.59 -0.14
C ILE A 54 26.62 53.53 0.88
N LYS A 55 27.67 54.25 0.49
CA LYS A 55 28.28 55.33 1.28
C LYS A 55 28.36 56.59 0.43
N PHE A 56 28.25 57.74 1.08
CA PHE A 56 28.34 59.04 0.44
C PHE A 56 29.51 59.80 1.05
N SER A 57 30.42 60.28 0.19
CA SER A 57 31.45 61.22 0.61
C SER A 57 30.88 62.64 0.75
N GLU A 58 31.67 63.57 1.27
CA GLU A 58 31.25 64.96 1.45
C GLU A 58 30.81 65.58 0.10
N GLY A 59 29.65 66.21 0.08
CA GLY A 59 29.06 66.80 -1.12
C GLY A 59 27.60 67.17 -0.93
N THR A 60 27.05 67.94 -1.89
CA THR A 60 25.65 68.38 -1.84
C THR A 60 24.75 67.45 -2.65
N LEU A 61 23.73 66.89 -2.00
CA LEU A 61 22.64 66.16 -2.65
C LEU A 61 21.44 67.09 -2.82
N VAL A 62 20.92 67.20 -4.05
CA VAL A 62 19.79 68.08 -4.35
C VAL A 62 18.51 67.26 -4.40
N ALA A 63 17.44 67.75 -3.76
CA ALA A 63 16.14 67.11 -3.78
C ALA A 63 15.65 66.89 -5.23
N GLY A 64 15.13 65.71 -5.51
CA GLY A 64 14.70 65.28 -6.84
C GLY A 64 15.78 64.64 -7.72
N GLN A 65 17.06 64.66 -7.31
CA GLN A 65 18.11 63.94 -8.03
C GLN A 65 17.93 62.43 -7.94
N THR A 66 18.27 61.72 -9.01
CA THR A 66 18.17 60.27 -9.08
C THR A 66 19.44 59.65 -9.63
N PHE A 67 19.77 58.46 -9.14
CA PHE A 67 20.87 57.64 -9.66
C PHE A 67 20.51 56.15 -9.55
N THR A 68 21.23 55.29 -10.27
CA THR A 68 20.98 53.85 -10.29
C THR A 68 22.23 53.05 -9.93
N ILE A 69 22.04 51.89 -9.32
CA ILE A 69 23.09 50.90 -9.07
C ILE A 69 22.59 49.54 -9.59
N ASP A 70 23.36 48.93 -10.49
CA ASP A 70 23.10 47.58 -10.99
C ASP A 70 23.85 46.55 -10.14
N ALA A 71 23.10 45.69 -9.46
CA ALA A 71 23.64 44.61 -8.64
C ALA A 71 23.59 43.27 -9.42
N PHE A 72 24.76 42.64 -9.58
CA PHE A 72 24.89 41.34 -10.23
C PHE A 72 25.13 40.23 -9.20
N VAL A 73 24.31 39.18 -9.22
CA VAL A 73 24.52 37.97 -8.42
C VAL A 73 24.99 36.87 -9.38
N PRO A 74 26.24 36.39 -9.30
CA PRO A 74 26.72 35.33 -10.19
C PRO A 74 26.03 34.00 -9.86
N THR A 75 25.54 33.31 -10.89
CA THR A 75 25.12 31.90 -10.77
C THR A 75 26.35 31.05 -10.44
N LEU A 76 26.42 30.54 -9.21
CA LEU A 76 27.56 29.72 -8.77
C LEU A 76 27.56 28.32 -9.39
N GLN A 77 26.38 27.80 -9.76
CA GLN A 77 26.22 26.48 -10.38
C GLN A 77 24.92 26.44 -11.20
N GLU A 78 25.05 26.06 -12.48
CA GLU A 78 23.90 25.83 -13.36
C GLU A 78 23.17 24.53 -12.98
N ALA A 79 21.85 24.52 -13.11
CA ALA A 79 21.07 23.30 -12.97
C ALA A 79 21.45 22.33 -14.10
N ALA A 80 21.77 21.09 -13.75
CA ALA A 80 22.09 20.04 -14.72
C ALA A 80 21.34 18.76 -14.38
N ASN A 81 20.85 18.08 -15.41
CA ASN A 81 20.25 16.76 -15.26
C ASN A 81 21.34 15.73 -14.94
N ALA A 82 20.99 14.76 -14.09
CA ALA A 82 21.79 13.57 -13.94
C ALA A 82 21.74 12.75 -15.25
N SER A 83 22.86 12.12 -15.61
CA SER A 83 22.95 11.27 -16.80
C SER A 83 23.55 9.92 -16.45
N VAL A 84 22.89 8.84 -16.87
CA VAL A 84 23.30 7.46 -16.61
C VAL A 84 23.29 6.69 -17.92
N THR A 85 24.37 5.95 -18.19
CA THR A 85 24.43 5.01 -19.31
C THR A 85 24.21 3.60 -18.78
N PHE A 86 23.19 2.92 -19.29
CA PHE A 86 22.84 1.55 -18.95
C PHE A 86 23.25 0.59 -20.06
N GLY A 87 23.98 -0.47 -19.71
CA GLY A 87 24.52 -1.44 -20.66
C GLY A 87 25.86 -1.01 -21.28
N SER A 88 26.37 -1.86 -22.18
CA SER A 88 27.65 -1.64 -22.89
C SER A 88 27.51 -1.91 -24.38
N GLY A 89 28.38 -1.31 -25.19
CA GLY A 89 28.40 -1.48 -26.65
C GLY A 89 27.26 -0.75 -27.39
N ASN A 90 26.95 -1.21 -28.60
CA ASN A 90 26.09 -0.52 -29.56
C ASN A 90 24.58 -0.45 -29.17
N GLY A 91 24.22 -0.99 -28.00
CA GLY A 91 22.85 -0.99 -27.45
C GLY A 91 22.76 -0.33 -26.08
N ALA A 92 23.78 0.40 -25.64
CA ALA A 92 23.75 1.13 -24.37
C ALA A 92 22.73 2.28 -24.44
N LEU A 93 21.94 2.42 -23.37
CA LEU A 93 20.89 3.43 -23.25
C LEU A 93 21.35 4.54 -22.33
N THR A 94 21.44 5.78 -22.82
CA THR A 94 21.69 6.96 -21.98
C THR A 94 20.36 7.58 -21.56
N ILE A 95 20.16 7.68 -20.26
CA ILE A 95 18.96 8.27 -19.66
C ILE A 95 19.38 9.52 -18.90
N GLN A 96 18.57 10.57 -19.04
CA GLN A 96 18.70 11.78 -18.24
C GLN A 96 17.56 11.86 -17.22
N SER A 97 17.88 12.28 -16.01
CA SER A 97 16.90 12.51 -14.95
C SER A 97 17.10 13.92 -14.37
N ALA A 98 16.00 14.60 -14.09
CA ALA A 98 16.02 15.89 -13.39
C ALA A 98 16.45 15.74 -11.92
N THR A 99 16.44 14.52 -11.38
CA THR A 99 16.86 14.23 -10.00
C THR A 99 17.91 13.14 -9.96
N ASN A 100 18.57 12.97 -8.82
CA ASN A 100 19.46 11.85 -8.57
C ASN A 100 18.70 10.55 -8.23
N GLN A 101 17.38 10.52 -8.39
CA GLN A 101 16.58 9.30 -8.36
C GLN A 101 16.14 8.99 -9.79
N VAL A 102 16.51 7.80 -10.27
CA VAL A 102 16.15 7.30 -11.59
C VAL A 102 15.19 6.14 -11.41
N ASP A 103 13.91 6.41 -11.59
CA ASP A 103 12.85 5.42 -11.57
C ASP A 103 12.58 4.86 -12.97
N GLY A 104 12.12 3.61 -13.05
CA GLY A 104 11.59 3.04 -14.29
C GLY A 104 12.64 2.62 -15.34
N LEU A 105 13.93 2.86 -15.11
CA LEU A 105 15.01 2.32 -15.94
C LEU A 105 15.04 0.79 -15.87
N ILE A 106 14.81 0.23 -14.69
CA ILE A 106 14.59 -1.21 -14.50
C ILE A 106 13.22 -1.36 -13.84
N GLY A 107 12.35 -2.19 -14.42
CA GLY A 107 11.01 -2.41 -13.88
C GLY A 107 11.05 -2.84 -12.42
N GLY A 108 10.39 -2.07 -11.55
CA GLY A 108 10.32 -2.35 -10.11
C GLY A 108 11.55 -1.93 -9.30
N ALA A 109 12.52 -1.22 -9.88
CA ALA A 109 13.68 -0.72 -9.16
C ALA A 109 13.82 0.82 -9.28
N THR A 110 14.36 1.42 -8.23
CA THR A 110 14.76 2.82 -8.15
C THR A 110 16.27 2.89 -8.00
N LEU A 111 16.93 3.67 -8.86
CA LEU A 111 18.37 3.88 -8.80
C LEU A 111 18.69 5.25 -8.19
N SER A 112 19.32 5.25 -7.02
CA SER A 112 19.85 6.47 -6.39
C SER A 112 21.28 6.74 -6.85
N LEU A 113 21.51 7.89 -7.49
CA LEU A 113 22.80 8.32 -7.98
C LEU A 113 23.54 9.13 -6.92
N LEU A 114 24.67 8.60 -6.46
CA LEU A 114 25.43 9.19 -5.36
C LEU A 114 26.68 9.95 -5.82
N GLY A 115 27.20 9.63 -7.00
CA GLY A 115 28.37 10.28 -7.57
C GLY A 115 28.60 9.87 -9.02
N ALA A 116 29.11 10.81 -9.81
CA ALA A 116 29.43 10.57 -11.21
C ALA A 116 30.90 10.14 -11.36
N ASP A 117 31.13 9.05 -12.10
CA ASP A 117 32.46 8.62 -12.51
C ASP A 117 32.36 7.92 -13.87
N SER A 118 32.76 8.61 -14.94
CA SER A 118 32.64 8.10 -16.32
C SER A 118 33.59 6.94 -16.62
N ASN A 119 34.53 6.63 -15.72
CA ASN A 119 35.52 5.57 -15.90
C ASN A 119 35.20 4.31 -15.09
N LYS A 120 34.13 4.33 -14.28
CA LYS A 120 33.72 3.18 -13.47
C LYS A 120 32.43 2.56 -13.98
N GLU A 121 32.51 1.27 -14.29
CA GLU A 121 31.33 0.45 -14.55
C GLU A 121 30.77 -0.06 -13.22
N VAL A 122 29.49 0.19 -12.97
CA VAL A 122 28.77 -0.32 -11.79
C VAL A 122 27.93 -1.52 -12.19
N LYS A 123 28.30 -2.71 -11.70
CA LYS A 123 27.52 -3.93 -11.93
C LYS A 123 26.37 -4.03 -10.93
N LEU A 124 25.15 -3.86 -11.41
CA LEU A 124 23.93 -4.11 -10.64
C LEU A 124 23.50 -5.58 -10.82
N THR A 125 23.21 -6.26 -9.71
CA THR A 125 22.68 -7.63 -9.72
C THR A 125 21.32 -7.62 -9.04
N ILE A 126 20.30 -8.07 -9.75
CA ILE A 126 18.96 -8.28 -9.21
C ILE A 126 18.81 -9.77 -8.96
N ALA A 127 18.54 -10.13 -7.71
CA ALA A 127 18.42 -11.51 -7.27
C ALA A 127 17.31 -11.64 -6.23
N ASN A 128 16.82 -12.86 -6.04
CA ASN A 128 15.87 -13.18 -4.97
C ASN A 128 16.54 -13.03 -3.59
N ASP A 129 15.83 -12.43 -2.64
CA ASP A 129 16.27 -12.35 -1.25
C ASP A 129 15.97 -13.67 -0.53
N THR A 130 16.92 -14.61 -0.59
CA THR A 130 16.77 -15.93 0.02
C THR A 130 16.81 -15.88 1.54
N ASP A 131 17.42 -14.85 2.13
CA ASP A 131 17.52 -14.69 3.58
C ASP A 131 16.18 -14.26 4.17
N ALA A 132 15.51 -13.28 3.54
CA ALA A 132 14.15 -12.91 3.90
C ALA A 132 13.19 -14.09 3.76
N ALA A 133 13.30 -14.87 2.68
CA ALA A 133 12.48 -16.07 2.48
C ALA A 133 12.74 -17.15 3.55
N LYS A 134 14.01 -17.38 3.91
CA LYS A 134 14.39 -18.32 4.97
C LYS A 134 13.82 -17.90 6.32
N ASN A 135 13.97 -16.63 6.69
CA ASN A 135 13.44 -16.10 7.94
C ASN A 135 11.91 -16.22 8.01
N ALA A 136 11.20 -15.91 6.92
CA ALA A 136 9.74 -16.09 6.87
C ALA A 136 9.31 -17.55 7.10
N VAL A 137 10.08 -18.52 6.59
CA VAL A 137 9.84 -19.95 6.83
C VAL A 137 10.10 -20.34 8.29
N LEU A 138 11.18 -19.82 8.89
CA LEU A 138 11.49 -20.05 10.31
C LEU A 138 10.40 -19.46 11.23
N ASP A 139 9.95 -18.24 10.95
CA ASP A 139 8.88 -17.57 11.68
C ASP A 139 7.54 -18.32 11.56
N PHE A 140 7.25 -18.86 10.38
CA PHE A 140 6.10 -19.75 10.16
C PHE A 140 6.19 -21.01 11.04
N VAL A 141 7.33 -21.70 11.03
CA VAL A 141 7.55 -22.91 11.83
C VAL A 141 7.43 -22.60 13.33
N LYS A 142 8.03 -21.50 13.78
CA LYS A 142 7.92 -21.04 15.17
C LYS A 142 6.46 -20.77 15.54
N SER A 143 5.73 -20.01 14.74
CA SER A 143 4.33 -19.66 15.02
C SER A 143 3.42 -20.88 15.05
N TYR A 144 3.66 -21.85 14.17
CA TYR A 144 2.96 -23.14 14.19
C TYR A 144 3.25 -23.93 15.48
N ASN A 145 4.51 -24.02 15.88
CA ASN A 145 4.91 -24.74 17.10
C ASN A 145 4.38 -24.05 18.37
N ASP A 146 4.41 -22.71 18.41
CA ASP A 146 3.86 -21.93 19.52
C ASP A 146 2.34 -22.15 19.65
N LEU A 147 1.61 -22.23 18.53
CA LEU A 147 0.18 -22.56 18.52
C LEU A 147 -0.08 -23.96 19.08
N LEU A 148 0.69 -24.96 18.63
CA LEU A 148 0.53 -26.33 19.14
C LEU A 148 0.85 -26.42 20.62
N GLN A 149 1.92 -25.77 21.08
CA GLN A 149 2.28 -25.72 22.50
C GLN A 149 1.16 -25.06 23.32
N PHE A 150 0.62 -23.95 22.83
CA PHE A 150 -0.49 -23.28 23.51
C PHE A 150 -1.71 -24.19 23.64
N ILE A 151 -2.08 -24.91 22.57
CA ILE A 151 -3.22 -25.85 22.62
C ILE A 151 -2.91 -27.02 23.58
N ASP A 152 -1.73 -27.63 23.51
CA ASP A 152 -1.30 -28.73 24.41
C ASP A 152 -1.41 -28.31 25.88
N ASP A 153 -0.90 -27.11 26.22
CA ASP A 153 -0.97 -26.57 27.57
C ASP A 153 -2.42 -26.39 28.07
N GLN A 154 -3.37 -26.11 27.16
CA GLN A 154 -4.78 -25.99 27.53
C GLN A 154 -5.50 -27.34 27.68
N VAL A 155 -5.08 -28.38 26.97
CA VAL A 155 -5.81 -29.67 26.93
C VAL A 155 -5.13 -30.80 27.69
N ARG A 156 -3.90 -30.62 28.17
CA ARG A 156 -3.11 -31.63 28.87
C ARG A 156 -3.43 -31.73 30.36
N TYR A 157 -3.21 -32.92 30.93
CA TYR A 157 -3.07 -33.11 32.37
C TYR A 157 -1.58 -33.20 32.76
N ASP A 158 -1.13 -32.34 33.66
CA ASP A 158 0.23 -32.41 34.22
C ASP A 158 0.24 -33.35 35.44
N ALA A 159 0.90 -34.50 35.29
CA ALA A 159 0.97 -35.52 36.33
C ALA A 159 1.83 -35.12 37.54
N GLN A 160 2.76 -34.16 37.40
CA GLN A 160 3.62 -33.69 38.49
C GLN A 160 2.89 -32.69 39.36
N THR A 161 2.27 -31.68 38.75
CA THR A 161 1.52 -30.65 39.48
C THR A 161 0.09 -31.09 39.81
N LYS A 162 -0.37 -32.19 39.20
CA LYS A 162 -1.74 -32.71 39.26
C LYS A 162 -2.78 -31.70 38.74
N GLN A 163 -2.37 -30.80 37.85
CA GLN A 163 -3.23 -29.77 37.28
C GLN A 163 -3.70 -30.18 35.89
N ALA A 164 -5.00 -30.00 35.66
CA ALA A 164 -5.60 -30.09 34.33
C ALA A 164 -5.56 -28.72 33.66
N GLY A 165 -5.24 -28.70 32.37
CA GLY A 165 -5.50 -27.54 31.52
C GLY A 165 -7.00 -27.21 31.48
N VAL A 166 -7.32 -25.93 31.24
CA VAL A 166 -8.70 -25.41 31.31
C VAL A 166 -9.63 -26.08 30.29
N LEU A 167 -9.09 -26.55 29.17
CA LEU A 167 -9.81 -27.20 28.08
C LEU A 167 -9.59 -28.72 28.05
N LEU A 168 -9.16 -29.33 29.16
CA LEU A 168 -9.02 -30.78 29.25
C LEU A 168 -10.37 -31.47 28.96
N GLY A 169 -10.41 -32.31 27.93
CA GLY A 169 -11.62 -33.01 27.47
C GLY A 169 -12.44 -32.26 26.41
N GLU A 170 -12.10 -31.02 26.09
CA GLU A 170 -12.75 -30.25 25.03
C GLU A 170 -12.28 -30.68 23.64
N ARG A 171 -13.13 -31.42 22.93
CA ARG A 171 -12.82 -31.94 21.58
C ARG A 171 -12.58 -30.83 20.55
N SER A 172 -13.14 -29.64 20.78
CA SER A 172 -13.02 -28.50 19.88
C SER A 172 -11.57 -28.04 19.72
N ALA A 173 -10.79 -28.06 20.80
CA ALA A 173 -9.38 -27.67 20.79
C ALA A 173 -8.54 -28.65 19.94
N THR A 174 -8.71 -29.96 20.17
CA THR A 174 -8.07 -31.01 19.37
C THR A 174 -8.48 -30.96 17.89
N THR A 175 -9.75 -30.65 17.59
CA THR A 175 -10.21 -30.54 16.20
C THR A 175 -9.55 -29.36 15.48
N ILE A 176 -9.35 -28.22 16.17
CA ILE A 176 -8.63 -27.07 15.60
C ILE A 176 -7.19 -27.44 15.31
N GLU A 177 -6.53 -28.10 16.26
CA GLU A 177 -5.17 -28.61 16.09
C GLU A 177 -5.05 -29.57 14.88
N ASP A 178 -5.97 -30.53 14.75
CA ASP A 178 -6.02 -31.46 13.62
C ASP A 178 -6.23 -30.75 12.28
N ASP A 179 -7.10 -29.72 12.24
CA ASP A 179 -7.37 -28.94 11.03
C ASP A 179 -6.11 -28.20 10.54
N VAL A 180 -5.29 -27.65 11.45
CA VAL A 180 -4.01 -26.99 11.12
C VAL A 180 -2.95 -28.03 10.71
N ARG A 181 -2.82 -29.13 11.46
CA ARG A 181 -1.89 -30.24 11.16
C ARG A 181 -2.13 -30.87 9.79
N ARG A 182 -3.40 -31.02 9.39
CA ARG A 182 -3.76 -31.55 8.07
C ARG A 182 -3.19 -30.68 6.96
N VAL A 183 -3.27 -29.36 7.06
CA VAL A 183 -2.78 -28.46 6.00
C VAL A 183 -1.27 -28.54 5.80
N VAL A 184 -0.49 -28.62 6.89
CA VAL A 184 0.98 -28.67 6.79
C VAL A 184 1.52 -30.03 6.34
N SER A 185 0.73 -31.09 6.47
CA SER A 185 1.06 -32.46 6.03
C SER A 185 0.57 -32.77 4.61
N GLU A 186 -0.25 -31.91 4.01
CA GLU A 186 -0.79 -32.09 2.66
C GLU A 186 0.26 -31.96 1.56
N LEU A 187 0.05 -32.74 0.49
CA LEU A 187 0.71 -32.53 -0.79
C LEU A 187 0.09 -31.33 -1.51
N VAL A 188 0.92 -30.48 -2.10
CA VAL A 188 0.49 -29.33 -2.91
C VAL A 188 0.50 -29.72 -4.38
N SER A 189 -0.68 -29.95 -4.95
CA SER A 189 -0.88 -30.18 -6.38
C SER A 189 -0.43 -28.95 -7.20
N GLY A 190 0.12 -29.17 -8.40
CA GLY A 190 0.54 -28.07 -9.29
C GLY A 190 1.94 -27.50 -8.99
N VAL A 191 2.63 -28.06 -8.00
CA VAL A 191 4.06 -27.84 -7.75
C VAL A 191 4.86 -29.01 -8.29
N ASN A 192 6.12 -28.76 -8.66
CA ASN A 192 7.09 -29.82 -8.96
C ASN A 192 7.03 -30.93 -7.90
N GLY A 193 6.91 -32.19 -8.32
CA GLY A 193 6.81 -33.35 -7.43
C GLY A 193 8.00 -33.52 -6.48
N GLN A 194 9.15 -32.92 -6.80
CA GLN A 194 10.32 -32.88 -5.93
C GLN A 194 10.23 -31.81 -4.82
N MET A 195 9.27 -30.89 -4.88
CA MET A 195 9.10 -29.76 -3.95
C MET A 195 7.62 -29.50 -3.59
N ASN A 196 6.76 -30.52 -3.67
CA ASN A 196 5.31 -30.39 -3.45
C ASN A 196 4.86 -30.65 -2.00
N ARG A 197 5.78 -30.67 -1.02
CA ARG A 197 5.49 -30.92 0.40
C ARG A 197 6.60 -30.33 1.29
N LEU A 198 6.28 -29.99 2.54
CA LEU A 198 7.24 -29.41 3.50
C LEU A 198 8.48 -30.28 3.74
N GLY A 199 8.30 -31.61 3.83
CA GLY A 199 9.44 -32.53 4.02
C GLY A 199 10.46 -32.47 2.88
N ALA A 200 10.02 -32.11 1.66
CA ALA A 200 10.92 -31.91 0.54
C ALA A 200 11.78 -30.65 0.69
N LEU A 201 11.26 -29.63 1.37
CA LEU A 201 11.98 -28.41 1.75
C LEU A 201 12.89 -28.61 2.99
N GLY A 202 12.80 -29.77 3.65
CA GLY A 202 13.53 -30.04 4.89
C GLY A 202 12.78 -29.63 6.14
N ILE A 203 11.47 -29.41 6.05
CA ILE A 203 10.61 -29.16 7.21
C ILE A 203 9.83 -30.45 7.50
N THR A 204 10.16 -31.11 8.60
CA THR A 204 9.57 -32.39 9.01
C THR A 204 8.73 -32.24 10.26
N THR A 205 7.95 -33.26 10.58
CA THR A 205 7.06 -33.27 11.74
C THR A 205 7.57 -34.29 12.76
N ASP A 206 7.68 -33.91 14.03
CA ASP A 206 8.06 -34.81 15.14
C ASP A 206 6.90 -35.72 15.57
N GLU A 207 7.12 -36.61 16.55
CA GLU A 207 6.08 -37.51 17.08
C GLU A 207 4.91 -36.76 17.73
N GLN A 208 5.17 -35.55 18.21
CA GLN A 208 4.18 -34.66 18.80
C GLN A 208 3.49 -33.80 17.74
N GLY A 209 3.91 -33.82 16.48
CA GLY A 209 3.37 -32.99 15.41
C GLY A 209 4.00 -31.63 15.20
N ARG A 210 5.02 -31.27 15.96
CA ARG A 210 5.71 -30.00 15.82
C ARG A 210 6.62 -30.05 14.60
N LEU A 211 6.83 -28.89 13.99
CA LEU A 211 7.70 -28.76 12.83
C LEU A 211 9.16 -28.58 13.25
N GLU A 212 10.04 -29.32 12.59
CA GLU A 212 11.49 -29.23 12.72
C GLU A 212 12.10 -28.83 11.37
N VAL A 213 13.14 -27.99 11.39
CA VAL A 213 13.76 -27.46 10.18
C VAL A 213 15.18 -28.01 10.01
N ASN A 214 15.43 -28.59 8.84
CA ASN A 214 16.77 -28.86 8.34
C ASN A 214 17.28 -27.62 7.60
N ASP A 215 18.10 -26.82 8.28
CA ASP A 215 18.63 -25.55 7.79
C ASP A 215 19.40 -25.66 6.46
N VAL A 216 20.20 -26.72 6.31
CA VAL A 216 20.99 -26.98 5.09
C VAL A 216 20.07 -27.23 3.92
N LYS A 217 19.10 -28.14 4.07
CA LYS A 217 18.17 -28.51 2.99
C LYS A 217 17.25 -27.35 2.60
N LEU A 218 16.80 -26.56 3.58
CA LEU A 218 16.04 -25.34 3.34
C LEU A 218 16.88 -24.33 2.54
N THR A 219 18.14 -24.11 2.94
CA THR A 219 19.04 -23.19 2.24
C THR A 219 19.32 -23.66 0.81
N ASP A 220 19.55 -24.95 0.59
CA ASP A 220 19.79 -25.52 -0.74
C ASP A 220 18.58 -25.40 -1.67
N ALA A 221 17.37 -25.57 -1.14
CA ALA A 221 16.14 -25.36 -1.91
C ALA A 221 15.94 -23.90 -2.31
N LEU A 222 16.15 -22.95 -1.37
CA LEU A 222 16.00 -21.52 -1.63
C LEU A 222 17.05 -20.97 -2.60
N THR A 223 18.27 -21.50 -2.56
CA THR A 223 19.38 -21.08 -3.42
C THR A 223 19.44 -21.82 -4.77
N GLY A 224 18.49 -22.72 -5.04
CA GLY A 224 18.43 -23.48 -6.30
C GLY A 224 19.55 -24.51 -6.45
N ARG A 225 20.17 -24.96 -5.36
CA ARG A 225 21.21 -26.00 -5.36
C ARG A 225 20.62 -27.40 -5.53
N LEU A 226 19.34 -27.57 -5.26
CA LEU A 226 18.63 -28.82 -5.52
C LEU A 226 18.32 -28.95 -7.02
N THR A 227 18.90 -29.98 -7.66
CA THR A 227 18.69 -30.24 -9.09
C THR A 227 17.20 -30.38 -9.43
N GLY A 228 16.73 -29.59 -10.39
CA GLY A 228 15.35 -29.62 -10.85
C GLY A 228 14.38 -28.79 -10.00
N VAL A 229 14.82 -28.20 -8.89
CA VAL A 229 13.99 -27.35 -8.03
C VAL A 229 14.39 -25.90 -8.20
N THR A 230 13.40 -25.05 -8.42
CA THR A 230 13.58 -23.61 -8.56
C THR A 230 13.06 -22.86 -7.33
N PHE A 231 13.50 -21.61 -7.15
CA PHE A 231 12.93 -20.72 -6.13
C PHE A 231 11.41 -20.55 -6.30
N ASP A 232 10.92 -20.54 -7.55
CA ASP A 232 9.50 -20.49 -7.83
C ASP A 232 8.74 -21.71 -7.30
N ASP A 233 9.34 -22.91 -7.34
CA ASP A 233 8.69 -24.09 -6.77
C ASP A 233 8.49 -23.96 -5.26
N VAL A 234 9.48 -23.39 -4.55
CA VAL A 234 9.36 -23.08 -3.12
C VAL A 234 8.29 -22.01 -2.88
N ARG A 235 8.24 -20.96 -3.72
CA ARG A 235 7.19 -19.94 -3.63
C ARG A 235 5.79 -20.55 -3.83
N ARG A 236 5.60 -21.42 -4.81
CA ARG A 236 4.32 -22.11 -5.08
C ARG A 236 3.93 -23.09 -3.97
N LEU A 237 4.90 -23.68 -3.27
CA LEU A 237 4.65 -24.55 -2.12
C LEU A 237 3.93 -23.81 -0.99
N PHE A 238 4.22 -22.52 -0.78
CA PHE A 238 3.59 -21.73 0.29
C PHE A 238 2.44 -20.85 -0.20
N ALA A 239 2.65 -20.07 -1.25
CA ALA A 239 1.75 -18.99 -1.65
C ALA A 239 0.67 -19.44 -2.64
N LEU A 240 -0.37 -18.61 -2.79
CA LEU A 240 -1.22 -18.67 -3.98
C LEU A 240 -0.37 -18.27 -5.20
N SER A 241 -0.48 -19.04 -6.27
CA SER A 241 0.32 -18.83 -7.46
C SER A 241 -0.41 -19.28 -8.72
N GLY A 242 0.03 -18.78 -9.86
CA GLY A 242 -0.43 -19.24 -11.17
C GLY A 242 0.76 -19.43 -12.11
N GLN A 243 0.72 -20.50 -12.91
CA GLN A 243 1.66 -20.74 -14.00
C GLN A 243 0.91 -20.72 -15.32
N SER A 244 1.28 -19.79 -16.19
CA SER A 244 0.71 -19.65 -17.52
C SER A 244 1.57 -20.37 -18.55
N THR A 245 0.95 -20.96 -19.56
CA THR A 245 1.65 -21.48 -20.74
C THR A 245 2.06 -20.38 -21.73
N ASN A 246 1.62 -19.13 -21.52
CA ASN A 246 1.91 -18.00 -22.39
C ASN A 246 2.56 -16.88 -21.58
N GLY A 247 3.80 -16.48 -21.95
CA GLY A 247 4.55 -15.44 -21.25
C GLY A 247 3.90 -14.04 -21.29
N GLY A 248 2.98 -13.81 -22.25
CA GLY A 248 2.19 -12.58 -22.34
C GLY A 248 1.03 -12.51 -21.34
N ILE A 249 0.69 -13.62 -20.67
CA ILE A 249 -0.36 -13.68 -19.65
C ILE A 249 0.28 -14.18 -18.35
N GLN A 250 0.33 -13.33 -17.33
CA GLN A 250 1.04 -13.60 -16.09
C GLN A 250 0.10 -13.53 -14.89
N PHE A 251 0.17 -14.51 -13.99
CA PHE A 251 -0.54 -14.44 -12.72
C PHE A 251 -0.01 -13.27 -11.89
N VAL A 252 -0.93 -12.52 -11.29
CA VAL A 252 -0.59 -11.39 -10.42
C VAL A 252 -1.00 -11.72 -8.98
N SER A 253 -2.28 -12.02 -8.77
CA SER A 253 -2.84 -12.26 -7.45
C SER A 253 -4.14 -13.04 -7.52
N GLY A 254 -4.66 -13.39 -6.35
CA GLY A 254 -6.00 -13.92 -6.14
C GLY A 254 -6.33 -13.86 -4.65
N SER A 255 -7.53 -14.28 -4.27
CA SER A 255 -8.02 -14.21 -2.88
C SER A 255 -8.20 -15.60 -2.25
N THR A 256 -8.72 -15.63 -1.02
CA THR A 256 -9.21 -16.86 -0.36
C THR A 256 -10.30 -17.57 -1.17
N ARG A 257 -10.96 -16.85 -2.09
CA ARG A 257 -12.06 -17.33 -2.94
C ARG A 257 -11.57 -17.90 -4.27
N THR A 258 -10.37 -17.51 -4.72
CA THR A 258 -9.72 -18.12 -5.88
C THR A 258 -9.37 -19.58 -5.56
N LYS A 259 -9.90 -20.51 -6.35
CA LYS A 259 -9.66 -21.94 -6.16
C LYS A 259 -8.39 -22.40 -6.88
N ALA A 260 -7.79 -23.47 -6.37
CA ALA A 260 -6.74 -24.16 -7.09
C ALA A 260 -7.35 -24.90 -8.29
N SER A 261 -6.62 -24.95 -9.40
CA SER A 261 -7.04 -25.58 -10.63
C SER A 261 -6.74 -27.08 -10.58
N THR A 262 -7.74 -27.94 -10.76
CA THR A 262 -7.53 -29.38 -11.00
C THR A 262 -7.14 -29.65 -12.45
N THR A 263 -7.79 -28.94 -13.36
CA THR A 263 -7.44 -28.75 -14.77
C THR A 263 -7.07 -27.28 -14.95
N PRO A 264 -6.04 -26.93 -15.75
CA PRO A 264 -5.65 -25.54 -15.96
C PRO A 264 -6.83 -24.69 -16.44
N TYR A 265 -6.97 -23.48 -15.88
CA TYR A 265 -7.98 -22.52 -16.32
C TYR A 265 -7.56 -21.95 -17.66
N GLN A 266 -8.46 -21.94 -18.62
CA GLN A 266 -8.21 -21.28 -19.90
C GLN A 266 -8.43 -19.78 -19.75
N VAL A 267 -7.53 -18.99 -20.32
CA VAL A 267 -7.65 -17.53 -20.38
C VAL A 267 -7.91 -17.17 -21.83
N GLU A 268 -9.04 -16.53 -22.10
CA GLU A 268 -9.44 -16.06 -23.43
C GLU A 268 -9.46 -14.52 -23.44
N ILE A 269 -8.82 -13.91 -24.44
CA ILE A 269 -8.63 -12.48 -24.60
C ILE A 269 -9.24 -12.05 -25.92
N SER A 270 -10.39 -11.38 -25.86
CA SER A 270 -11.06 -10.84 -27.05
C SER A 270 -10.51 -9.47 -27.48
N GLN A 271 -9.82 -8.76 -26.59
CA GLN A 271 -9.23 -7.45 -26.86
C GLN A 271 -8.01 -7.24 -25.97
N VAL A 272 -6.89 -6.78 -26.54
CA VAL A 272 -5.71 -6.40 -25.76
C VAL A 272 -5.83 -4.99 -25.20
N ALA A 273 -5.06 -4.70 -24.16
CA ALA A 273 -4.97 -3.34 -23.66
C ALA A 273 -4.13 -2.46 -24.59
N GLU A 274 -4.58 -1.24 -24.83
CA GLU A 274 -3.90 -0.25 -25.68
C GLU A 274 -3.54 1.01 -24.87
N GLN A 275 -2.46 1.66 -25.29
CA GLN A 275 -2.09 3.01 -24.83
C GLN A 275 -2.65 4.02 -25.83
N ALA A 276 -3.10 5.18 -25.36
CA ALA A 276 -3.42 6.29 -26.24
C ALA A 276 -2.15 6.76 -26.96
N SER A 277 -2.22 6.84 -28.29
CA SER A 277 -1.11 7.22 -29.14
C SER A 277 -1.56 8.09 -30.30
N ILE A 278 -1.10 9.34 -30.30
CA ILE A 278 -1.35 10.28 -31.40
C ILE A 278 -0.13 10.38 -32.31
N THR A 279 -0.36 10.54 -33.61
CA THR A 279 0.69 10.76 -34.61
C THR A 279 0.50 12.12 -35.24
N ALA A 280 1.57 12.90 -35.36
CA ALA A 280 1.56 14.21 -36.00
C ALA A 280 1.04 14.14 -37.45
N THR A 281 0.17 15.08 -37.80
CA THR A 281 -0.47 15.20 -39.12
C THR A 281 0.51 15.50 -40.25
N SER A 282 1.69 16.07 -39.96
CA SER A 282 2.76 16.32 -40.94
C SER A 282 4.08 15.72 -40.50
N ALA A 283 4.92 15.34 -41.47
CA ALA A 283 6.28 14.89 -41.21
C ALA A 283 7.16 16.08 -40.80
N LEU A 284 8.13 15.84 -39.92
CA LEU A 284 9.12 16.85 -39.53
C LEU A 284 10.11 17.13 -40.66
N ALA A 285 10.52 18.39 -40.76
CA ALA A 285 11.70 18.78 -41.51
C ALA A 285 12.95 18.04 -40.97
N ALA A 286 14.00 17.91 -41.78
CA ALA A 286 15.25 17.28 -41.34
C ALA A 286 15.92 18.04 -40.18
N SER A 287 15.71 19.36 -40.13
CA SER A 287 16.13 20.26 -39.08
C SER A 287 15.02 21.27 -38.81
N THR A 288 14.70 21.53 -37.54
CA THR A 288 13.67 22.47 -37.11
C THR A 288 14.27 23.50 -36.16
N VAL A 289 14.02 24.78 -36.40
CA VAL A 289 14.41 25.87 -35.51
C VAL A 289 13.23 26.20 -34.60
N ILE A 290 13.47 26.19 -33.29
CA ILE A 290 12.55 26.64 -32.25
C ILE A 290 13.08 27.94 -31.66
N ASP A 291 12.21 28.94 -31.57
CA ASP A 291 12.46 30.25 -30.95
C ASP A 291 11.20 30.78 -30.26
N GLY A 292 11.27 31.99 -29.70
CA GLY A 292 10.16 32.59 -28.93
C GLY A 292 8.87 32.85 -29.72
N THR A 293 8.83 32.58 -31.04
CA THR A 293 7.62 32.70 -31.86
C THR A 293 6.90 31.36 -32.06
N ASN A 294 7.57 30.22 -31.80
CA ASN A 294 7.08 28.90 -32.17
C ASN A 294 7.45 27.80 -31.15
N ASP A 295 7.54 28.16 -29.86
CA ASP A 295 8.04 27.32 -28.77
C ASP A 295 6.97 26.83 -27.79
N THR A 296 5.69 27.23 -27.92
CA THR A 296 4.67 26.87 -26.93
C THR A 296 3.66 25.83 -27.41
N LEU A 297 3.22 24.94 -26.51
CA LEU A 297 2.05 24.08 -26.69
C LEU A 297 1.35 23.73 -25.37
N THR A 298 0.15 23.19 -25.47
CA THR A 298 -0.58 22.54 -24.37
C THR A 298 -0.96 21.12 -24.79
N ILE A 299 -1.11 20.22 -23.82
CA ILE A 299 -1.51 18.83 -24.05
C ILE A 299 -2.35 18.32 -22.88
N THR A 300 -3.29 17.43 -23.16
CA THR A 300 -3.96 16.63 -22.13
C THR A 300 -3.38 15.22 -22.16
N VAL A 301 -2.94 14.73 -20.99
CA VAL A 301 -2.47 13.36 -20.79
C VAL A 301 -3.31 12.73 -19.67
N ASP A 302 -3.84 11.54 -19.89
CA ASP A 302 -4.60 10.73 -18.93
C ASP A 302 -5.63 11.56 -18.12
N GLY A 303 -6.50 12.29 -18.85
CA GLY A 303 -7.57 13.13 -18.30
C GLY A 303 -7.14 14.48 -17.73
N LYS A 304 -5.85 14.82 -17.73
CA LYS A 304 -5.33 16.07 -17.14
C LYS A 304 -4.67 16.95 -18.19
N ALA A 305 -5.18 18.18 -18.32
CA ALA A 305 -4.57 19.21 -19.15
C ALA A 305 -3.33 19.81 -18.49
N SER A 306 -2.30 20.09 -19.29
CA SER A 306 -1.10 20.81 -18.89
C SER A 306 -1.34 22.32 -18.86
N SER A 307 -0.57 23.04 -18.05
CA SER A 307 -0.21 24.43 -18.35
C SER A 307 0.61 24.54 -19.64
N THR A 308 0.89 25.76 -20.09
CA THR A 308 1.73 26.01 -21.26
C THR A 308 3.10 25.33 -21.08
N ILE A 309 3.44 24.51 -22.06
CA ILE A 309 4.74 23.87 -22.20
C ILE A 309 5.56 24.72 -23.16
N THR A 310 6.74 25.14 -22.74
CA THR A 310 7.68 25.93 -23.56
C THR A 310 8.93 25.10 -23.87
N LEU A 311 9.18 24.90 -25.16
CA LEU A 311 10.37 24.25 -25.69
C LEU A 311 11.57 25.19 -25.60
N ALA A 312 12.77 24.65 -25.39
CA ALA A 312 13.98 25.47 -25.39
C ALA A 312 14.31 25.95 -26.82
N ALA A 313 14.69 27.22 -26.95
CA ALA A 313 15.12 27.77 -28.23
C ALA A 313 16.39 27.05 -28.73
N GLY A 314 16.43 26.71 -30.02
CA GLY A 314 17.52 25.95 -30.59
C GLY A 314 17.22 25.40 -31.99
N THR A 315 18.21 24.74 -32.57
CA THR A 315 18.06 24.01 -33.83
C THR A 315 18.16 22.51 -33.56
N TYR A 316 17.11 21.78 -33.89
CA TYR A 316 16.97 20.37 -33.53
C TYR A 316 16.94 19.48 -34.76
N THR A 317 17.62 18.33 -34.66
CA THR A 317 17.31 17.17 -35.52
C THR A 317 15.97 16.57 -35.09
N ARG A 318 15.34 15.75 -35.94
CA ARG A 318 14.05 15.11 -35.61
C ARG A 318 14.07 14.36 -34.28
N LEU A 319 15.13 13.59 -34.04
CA LEU A 319 15.28 12.82 -32.81
C LEU A 319 15.48 13.73 -31.60
N ALA A 320 16.33 14.76 -31.72
CA ALA A 320 16.55 15.73 -30.65
C ALA A 320 15.27 16.50 -30.31
N LEU A 321 14.45 16.83 -31.31
CA LEU A 321 13.17 17.50 -31.11
C LEU A 321 12.15 16.60 -30.41
N ALA A 322 12.10 15.31 -30.76
CA ALA A 322 11.26 14.33 -30.06
C ALA A 322 11.67 14.21 -28.58
N GLN A 323 12.97 14.16 -28.30
CA GLN A 323 13.52 14.11 -26.95
C GLN A 323 13.21 15.38 -26.15
N GLU A 324 13.38 16.55 -26.76
CA GLU A 324 13.03 17.84 -26.15
C GLU A 324 11.54 17.91 -25.81
N LEU A 325 10.67 17.55 -26.77
CA LEU A 325 9.23 17.53 -26.55
C LEU A 325 8.85 16.56 -25.42
N GLN A 326 9.41 15.35 -25.40
CA GLN A 326 9.19 14.37 -24.33
C GLN A 326 9.61 14.94 -22.97
N ALA A 327 10.80 15.53 -22.90
CA ALA A 327 11.34 16.07 -21.66
C ALA A 327 10.45 17.20 -21.12
N LYS A 328 10.00 18.11 -21.98
CA LYS A 328 9.16 19.25 -21.61
C LYS A 328 7.74 18.84 -21.20
N ILE A 329 7.13 17.88 -21.88
CA ILE A 329 5.83 17.32 -21.45
C ILE A 329 5.99 16.63 -20.09
N ASN A 330 6.97 15.75 -19.95
CA ASN A 330 7.15 14.97 -18.73
C ASN A 330 7.63 15.79 -17.52
N ALA A 331 8.22 16.96 -17.74
CA ALA A 331 8.62 17.89 -16.69
C ALA A 331 7.51 18.88 -16.29
N ASN A 332 6.38 18.92 -17.01
CA ASN A 332 5.31 19.85 -16.68
C ASN A 332 4.66 19.50 -15.31
N PRO A 333 4.55 20.46 -14.37
CA PRO A 333 4.10 20.18 -13.01
C PRO A 333 2.64 19.70 -12.92
N ASP A 334 1.78 20.12 -13.87
CA ASP A 334 0.37 19.70 -13.90
C ASP A 334 0.21 18.23 -14.29
N LEU A 335 1.22 17.65 -14.94
CA LEU A 335 1.25 16.26 -15.41
C LEU A 335 2.01 15.35 -14.45
N THR A 336 2.20 15.75 -13.18
CA THR A 336 2.85 14.88 -12.19
C THR A 336 2.15 13.51 -12.11
N GLY A 337 2.95 12.43 -12.20
CA GLY A 337 2.46 11.04 -12.25
C GLY A 337 1.94 10.58 -13.62
N ARG A 338 1.94 11.44 -14.64
CA ARG A 338 1.54 11.14 -16.02
C ARG A 338 2.74 11.35 -16.93
N LYS A 339 3.10 10.34 -17.70
CA LYS A 339 4.27 10.38 -18.57
C LYS A 339 3.88 9.99 -19.98
N VAL A 340 4.63 10.52 -20.94
CA VAL A 340 4.54 10.13 -22.34
C VAL A 340 5.90 9.68 -22.84
N ALA A 341 5.87 8.78 -23.83
CA ALA A 341 6.98 8.54 -24.72
C ALA A 341 6.75 9.30 -26.03
N VAL A 342 7.79 9.98 -26.54
CA VAL A 342 7.74 10.62 -27.86
C VAL A 342 8.73 9.92 -28.78
N SER A 343 8.22 9.43 -29.90
CA SER A 343 9.00 8.68 -30.90
C SER A 343 8.77 9.23 -32.30
N LEU A 344 9.44 8.62 -33.29
CA LEU A 344 9.28 8.95 -34.70
C LEU A 344 8.72 7.74 -35.45
N ASN A 345 7.63 7.94 -36.20
CA ASN A 345 7.15 6.99 -37.20
C ASN A 345 7.24 7.64 -38.57
N SER A 346 8.18 7.17 -39.41
CA SER A 346 8.38 7.66 -40.78
C SER A 346 8.44 9.21 -40.84
N ASP A 347 9.28 9.79 -39.97
CA ASP A 347 9.49 11.23 -39.75
C ASP A 347 8.38 12.02 -39.05
N ARG A 348 7.29 11.39 -38.60
CA ARG A 348 6.23 12.04 -37.82
C ARG A 348 6.44 11.81 -36.33
N LEU A 349 6.22 12.84 -35.52
CA LEU A 349 6.21 12.66 -34.07
C LEU A 349 5.02 11.79 -33.66
N VAL A 350 5.27 10.86 -32.76
CA VAL A 350 4.25 10.04 -32.12
C VAL A 350 4.35 10.26 -30.62
N ILE A 351 3.26 10.65 -29.99
CA ILE A 351 3.17 10.81 -28.53
C ILE A 351 2.28 9.69 -27.99
N THR A 352 2.85 8.85 -27.14
CA THR A 352 2.17 7.70 -26.54
C THR A 352 2.15 7.87 -25.03
N SER A 353 0.98 7.76 -24.39
CA SER A 353 0.89 7.74 -22.93
C SER A 353 1.59 6.52 -22.35
N SER A 354 2.25 6.64 -21.19
CA SER A 354 2.80 5.50 -20.48
C SER A 354 1.73 4.59 -19.86
N THR A 355 0.49 5.08 -19.77
CA THR A 355 -0.65 4.38 -19.17
C THR A 355 -1.35 3.50 -20.21
N TYR A 356 -1.85 2.34 -19.79
CA TYR A 356 -2.69 1.46 -20.60
C TYR A 356 -4.16 1.57 -20.16
N GLY A 357 -5.08 1.27 -21.07
CA GLY A 357 -6.49 1.17 -20.72
C GLY A 357 -7.30 2.42 -21.01
N LEU A 358 -8.55 2.41 -20.54
CA LEU A 358 -9.48 3.54 -20.68
C LEU A 358 -9.01 4.80 -19.93
N ALA A 359 -8.10 4.65 -18.96
CA ALA A 359 -7.45 5.78 -18.28
C ALA A 359 -6.38 6.48 -19.14
N SER A 360 -5.89 5.81 -20.19
CA SER A 360 -4.90 6.34 -21.10
C SER A 360 -5.56 7.31 -22.07
N GLU A 361 -5.06 8.56 -22.12
CA GLU A 361 -5.54 9.58 -23.05
C GLU A 361 -4.37 10.45 -23.47
N VAL A 362 -4.31 10.79 -24.76
CA VAL A 362 -3.43 11.84 -25.26
C VAL A 362 -4.21 12.72 -26.21
N LYS A 363 -4.22 14.03 -25.94
CA LYS A 363 -4.86 15.02 -26.81
C LYS A 363 -3.99 16.26 -26.93
N ILE A 364 -3.65 16.62 -28.17
CA ILE A 364 -2.96 17.88 -28.44
C ILE A 364 -3.90 19.05 -28.15
N GLY A 365 -3.37 20.06 -27.45
CA GLY A 365 -4.04 21.33 -27.19
C GLY A 365 -3.67 22.38 -28.24
N SER A 366 -3.58 23.64 -27.82
CA SER A 366 -3.18 24.76 -28.67
C SER A 366 -1.74 25.20 -28.39
N GLY A 367 -1.14 25.94 -29.33
CA GLY A 367 0.13 26.62 -29.13
C GLY A 367 0.82 27.01 -30.43
N THR A 368 1.89 27.80 -30.31
CA THR A 368 2.67 28.29 -31.45
C THR A 368 3.60 27.22 -32.04
N ALA A 369 3.95 26.20 -31.26
CA ALA A 369 4.84 25.11 -31.69
C ALA A 369 4.14 24.01 -32.51
N LEU A 370 2.82 24.02 -32.67
CA LEU A 370 2.11 22.92 -33.33
C LEU A 370 2.56 22.68 -34.76
N THR A 371 2.61 23.73 -35.59
CA THR A 371 3.03 23.64 -36.99
C THR A 371 4.46 23.12 -37.16
N PRO A 372 5.50 23.66 -36.49
CA PRO A 372 6.86 23.11 -36.62
C PRO A 372 7.01 21.69 -36.05
N LEU A 373 6.14 21.28 -35.12
CA LEU A 373 6.06 19.89 -34.62
C LEU A 373 5.22 18.97 -35.53
N GLY A 374 4.54 19.53 -36.54
CA GLY A 374 3.71 18.78 -37.48
C GLY A 374 2.31 18.41 -36.96
N PHE A 375 1.86 18.98 -35.83
CA PHE A 375 0.52 18.77 -35.28
C PHE A 375 -0.51 19.75 -35.87
N ALA A 376 -1.75 19.28 -36.02
CA ALA A 376 -2.89 20.07 -36.46
C ALA A 376 -3.68 20.69 -35.29
N GLY A 377 -3.46 20.23 -34.05
CA GLY A 377 -4.16 20.71 -32.86
C GLY A 377 -5.49 20.00 -32.60
N THR A 378 -5.78 18.95 -33.35
CA THR A 378 -7.02 18.16 -33.25
C THR A 378 -6.75 16.69 -32.94
N GLU A 379 -5.48 16.27 -32.95
CA GLU A 379 -5.09 14.90 -32.66
C GLU A 379 -5.47 14.54 -31.22
N SER A 380 -6.23 13.45 -31.10
CA SER A 380 -6.68 12.90 -29.83
C SER A 380 -6.83 11.40 -29.97
N ASP A 381 -6.44 10.68 -28.93
CA ASP A 381 -6.63 9.24 -28.86
C ASP A 381 -6.89 8.79 -27.41
N LYS A 382 -7.52 7.62 -27.26
CA LYS A 382 -7.79 6.97 -25.98
C LYS A 382 -7.38 5.51 -26.03
N GLY A 383 -6.77 5.04 -24.95
CA GLY A 383 -6.46 3.63 -24.80
C GLY A 383 -7.71 2.79 -24.57
N GLN A 384 -7.51 1.47 -24.64
CA GLN A 384 -8.55 0.48 -24.44
C GLN A 384 -8.12 -0.50 -23.35
N ASP A 385 -9.05 -0.92 -22.50
CA ASP A 385 -8.77 -1.97 -21.51
C ASP A 385 -8.69 -3.34 -22.20
N VAL A 386 -7.97 -4.27 -21.58
CA VAL A 386 -8.05 -5.68 -21.94
C VAL A 386 -9.49 -6.18 -21.78
N VAL A 387 -9.99 -6.99 -22.70
CA VAL A 387 -11.28 -7.67 -22.57
C VAL A 387 -11.05 -9.16 -22.74
N GLY A 388 -11.62 -9.95 -21.85
CA GLY A 388 -11.45 -11.38 -21.83
C GLY A 388 -12.28 -12.05 -20.76
N LYS A 389 -12.09 -13.37 -20.63
CA LYS A 389 -12.77 -14.22 -19.66
C LYS A 389 -11.88 -15.38 -19.25
N PHE A 390 -12.26 -16.04 -18.16
CA PHE A 390 -11.70 -17.33 -17.80
C PHE A 390 -12.66 -18.44 -18.24
N ILE A 391 -12.13 -19.61 -18.58
CA ILE A 391 -12.94 -20.79 -18.87
C ILE A 391 -12.47 -21.92 -17.96
N VAL A 392 -13.39 -22.46 -17.17
CA VAL A 392 -13.11 -23.51 -16.19
C VAL A 392 -14.00 -24.70 -16.51
N ASN A 393 -13.38 -25.83 -16.86
CA ASN A 393 -14.09 -27.05 -17.28
C ASN A 393 -15.12 -26.81 -18.40
N GLY A 394 -14.79 -25.92 -19.35
CA GLY A 394 -15.66 -25.56 -20.47
C GLY A 394 -16.79 -24.58 -20.13
N VAL A 395 -16.83 -24.04 -18.90
CA VAL A 395 -17.79 -23.02 -18.48
C VAL A 395 -17.10 -21.67 -18.41
N ASP A 396 -17.71 -20.67 -19.07
CA ASP A 396 -17.27 -19.28 -19.02
C ASP A 396 -17.44 -18.71 -17.61
N GLU A 397 -16.37 -18.11 -17.10
CA GLU A 397 -16.34 -17.32 -15.87
C GLU A 397 -15.96 -15.87 -16.22
N PRO A 398 -16.89 -14.90 -16.06
CA PRO A 398 -16.69 -13.53 -16.51
C PRO A 398 -15.54 -12.85 -15.78
N ALA A 399 -14.87 -11.94 -16.47
CA ALA A 399 -13.80 -11.12 -15.92
C ALA A 399 -13.97 -9.64 -16.33
N THR A 400 -13.35 -8.75 -15.57
CA THR A 400 -13.33 -7.31 -15.81
C THR A 400 -11.91 -6.87 -16.10
N GLY A 401 -11.74 -6.14 -17.19
CA GLY A 401 -10.47 -5.54 -17.57
C GLY A 401 -10.26 -4.16 -16.96
N THR A 402 -9.02 -3.82 -16.64
CA THR A 402 -8.58 -2.45 -16.32
C THR A 402 -7.12 -2.31 -16.72
N GLY A 403 -6.84 -1.49 -17.73
CA GLY A 403 -5.54 -1.46 -18.39
C GLY A 403 -5.14 -2.85 -18.86
N GLN A 404 -3.94 -3.28 -18.47
CA GLN A 404 -3.41 -4.61 -18.77
C GLN A 404 -3.91 -5.72 -17.82
N PHE A 405 -4.75 -5.41 -16.83
CA PHE A 405 -5.16 -6.40 -15.84
C PHE A 405 -6.55 -6.94 -16.15
N LEU A 406 -6.68 -8.27 -16.11
CA LEU A 406 -7.95 -8.97 -16.21
C LEU A 406 -8.23 -9.64 -14.86
N VAL A 407 -9.38 -9.29 -14.25
CA VAL A 407 -9.77 -9.72 -12.90
C VAL A 407 -11.06 -10.53 -12.96
N GLY A 408 -11.05 -11.74 -12.42
CA GLY A 408 -12.22 -12.60 -12.38
C GLY A 408 -13.31 -12.03 -11.46
N SER A 409 -14.56 -12.09 -11.91
CA SER A 409 -15.70 -11.56 -11.15
C SER A 409 -15.77 -12.17 -9.76
N ALA A 410 -16.09 -11.33 -8.76
CA ALA A 410 -16.29 -11.77 -7.40
C ALA A 410 -17.43 -12.79 -7.25
N THR A 411 -18.28 -13.03 -8.23
CA THR A 411 -19.33 -14.08 -8.17
C THR A 411 -18.87 -15.42 -8.78
N ASN A 412 -17.68 -15.48 -9.35
CA ASN A 412 -17.18 -16.68 -10.02
C ASN A 412 -16.96 -17.83 -9.03
N PRO A 413 -17.34 -19.06 -9.40
CA PRO A 413 -17.17 -20.20 -8.51
C PRO A 413 -15.71 -20.66 -8.35
N ASN A 414 -14.81 -20.36 -9.30
CA ASN A 414 -13.41 -20.78 -9.24
C ASN A 414 -12.41 -19.61 -9.35
N THR A 415 -12.65 -18.66 -10.25
CA THR A 415 -11.74 -17.55 -10.56
C THR A 415 -12.10 -16.25 -9.85
N ALA A 416 -12.88 -16.28 -8.78
CA ALA A 416 -13.19 -15.07 -8.02
C ALA A 416 -11.91 -14.38 -7.57
N ASP A 417 -11.80 -13.09 -7.90
CA ASP A 417 -10.69 -12.20 -7.59
C ASP A 417 -9.34 -12.62 -8.22
N LEU A 418 -9.33 -13.61 -9.12
CA LEU A 418 -8.13 -14.02 -9.84
C LEU A 418 -7.70 -12.91 -10.78
N GLN A 419 -6.47 -12.41 -10.60
CA GLN A 419 -5.91 -11.36 -11.43
C GLN A 419 -4.77 -11.89 -12.28
N VAL A 420 -4.84 -11.61 -13.58
CA VAL A 420 -3.75 -11.81 -14.52
C VAL A 420 -3.37 -10.49 -15.19
N ARG A 421 -2.10 -10.32 -15.52
CA ARG A 421 -1.58 -9.23 -16.36
C ARG A 421 -1.41 -9.75 -17.78
N VAL A 422 -1.98 -9.02 -18.73
CA VAL A 422 -1.97 -9.32 -20.16
C VAL A 422 -1.12 -8.27 -20.87
N THR A 423 -0.05 -8.72 -21.51
CA THR A 423 0.94 -7.90 -22.23
C THR A 423 1.01 -8.25 -23.72
N LEU A 424 0.02 -9.03 -24.19
CA LEU A 424 -0.11 -9.39 -25.60
C LEU A 424 -0.38 -8.15 -26.46
N ALA A 425 0.18 -8.14 -27.67
CA ALA A 425 -0.16 -7.20 -28.73
C ALA A 425 -1.31 -7.74 -29.58
N ALA A 426 -2.04 -6.86 -30.28
CA ALA A 426 -3.21 -7.24 -31.09
C ALA A 426 -2.91 -8.34 -32.12
N GLY A 427 -1.72 -8.31 -32.74
CA GLY A 427 -1.28 -9.34 -33.69
C GLY A 427 -0.93 -10.71 -33.07
N GLN A 428 -0.97 -10.83 -31.74
CA GLN A 428 -0.70 -12.08 -31.01
C GLN A 428 -1.99 -12.78 -30.55
N LEU A 429 -3.15 -12.16 -30.71
CA LEU A 429 -4.43 -12.80 -30.41
C LEU A 429 -4.70 -13.97 -31.37
N GLN A 430 -5.28 -15.03 -30.83
CA GLN A 430 -5.62 -16.24 -31.57
C GLN A 430 -7.11 -16.53 -31.43
N ALA A 431 -7.65 -17.42 -32.27
CA ALA A 431 -9.00 -17.91 -32.06
C ALA A 431 -9.01 -18.91 -30.88
N GLY A 432 -9.75 -18.57 -29.82
CA GLY A 432 -9.87 -19.39 -28.59
C GLY A 432 -8.92 -18.93 -27.48
N ALA A 433 -8.65 -19.80 -26.51
CA ALA A 433 -7.85 -19.45 -25.33
C ALA A 433 -6.36 -19.22 -25.65
N GLU A 434 -5.80 -18.09 -25.20
CA GLU A 434 -4.39 -17.71 -25.39
C GLU A 434 -3.47 -18.36 -24.35
N ALA A 435 -4.01 -18.84 -23.23
CA ALA A 435 -3.22 -19.52 -22.21
C ALA A 435 -4.00 -20.57 -21.42
N ASN A 436 -3.26 -21.59 -20.97
CA ASN A 436 -3.65 -22.44 -19.85
C ASN A 436 -2.94 -21.94 -18.59
N LEU A 437 -3.71 -21.61 -17.56
CA LEU A 437 -3.26 -21.09 -16.29
C LEU A 437 -3.47 -22.15 -15.19
N THR A 438 -2.39 -22.75 -14.72
CA THR A 438 -2.42 -23.64 -13.56
C THR A 438 -2.35 -22.83 -12.28
N VAL A 439 -3.47 -22.70 -11.57
CA VAL A 439 -3.56 -22.00 -10.29
C VAL A 439 -3.30 -22.99 -9.15
N THR A 440 -2.33 -22.69 -8.31
CA THR A 440 -1.89 -23.53 -7.20
C THR A 440 -2.08 -22.81 -5.87
N ARG A 441 -2.72 -23.48 -4.92
CA ARG A 441 -2.81 -23.04 -3.51
C ARG A 441 -1.78 -23.75 -2.66
N GLY A 442 -0.71 -23.04 -2.34
CA GLY A 442 0.28 -23.49 -1.38
C GLY A 442 -0.25 -23.55 0.06
N ILE A 443 0.60 -24.06 0.95
CA ILE A 443 0.30 -24.37 2.35
C ILE A 443 -0.14 -23.12 3.13
N ALA A 444 0.55 -21.99 2.96
CA ALA A 444 0.18 -20.76 3.66
C ALA A 444 -1.19 -20.25 3.18
N SER A 445 -1.47 -20.32 1.88
CA SER A 445 -2.78 -19.93 1.35
C SER A 445 -3.92 -20.86 1.80
N LYS A 446 -3.64 -22.17 1.92
CA LYS A 446 -4.59 -23.14 2.49
C LYS A 446 -4.82 -22.90 3.98
N LEU A 447 -3.75 -22.61 4.72
CA LEU A 447 -3.81 -22.34 6.15
C LEU A 447 -4.60 -21.06 6.43
N ASP A 448 -4.36 -20.00 5.66
CA ASP A 448 -5.13 -18.76 5.69
C ASP A 448 -6.64 -19.01 5.49
N ALA A 449 -7.01 -19.88 4.55
CA ALA A 449 -8.41 -20.26 4.35
C ALA A 449 -9.00 -21.12 5.50
N VAL A 450 -8.18 -21.88 6.23
CA VAL A 450 -8.61 -22.59 7.44
C VAL A 450 -8.77 -21.61 8.60
N LEU A 451 -7.76 -20.78 8.84
CA LEU A 451 -7.79 -19.76 9.89
C LEU A 451 -8.94 -18.77 9.69
N GLY A 452 -9.19 -18.33 8.46
CA GLY A 452 -10.34 -17.49 8.13
C GLY A 452 -11.67 -18.11 8.54
N ARG A 453 -11.87 -19.41 8.32
CA ARG A 453 -13.09 -20.13 8.76
C ARG A 453 -13.15 -20.36 10.27
N LEU A 454 -12.02 -20.40 10.96
CA LEU A 454 -11.97 -20.56 12.41
C LEU A 454 -12.23 -19.24 13.12
N LEU A 455 -11.64 -18.15 12.62
CA LEU A 455 -11.56 -16.83 13.25
C LEU A 455 -12.57 -15.82 12.73
N ASP A 456 -13.41 -16.18 11.76
CA ASP A 456 -14.46 -15.29 11.26
C ASP A 456 -15.33 -14.77 12.42
N PRO A 457 -15.46 -13.44 12.59
CA PRO A 457 -16.12 -12.86 13.77
C PRO A 457 -17.64 -13.06 13.78
N VAL A 458 -18.24 -13.50 12.66
CA VAL A 458 -19.68 -13.66 12.51
C VAL A 458 -20.08 -15.14 12.52
N THR A 459 -19.32 -15.97 11.81
CA THR A 459 -19.65 -17.38 11.50
C THR A 459 -18.53 -18.35 11.86
N GLY A 460 -17.41 -17.86 12.40
CA GLY A 460 -16.23 -18.66 12.67
C GLY A 460 -16.47 -19.69 13.77
N ARG A 461 -15.77 -20.84 13.68
CA ARG A 461 -15.92 -21.93 14.66
C ARG A 461 -15.61 -21.48 16.09
N VAL A 462 -14.58 -20.65 16.28
CA VAL A 462 -14.21 -20.14 17.61
C VAL A 462 -15.35 -19.30 18.20
N LYS A 463 -16.00 -18.49 17.35
CA LYS A 463 -17.17 -17.70 17.75
C LYS A 463 -18.33 -18.60 18.18
N VAL A 464 -18.64 -19.63 17.39
CA VAL A 464 -19.73 -20.59 17.71
C VAL A 464 -19.47 -21.31 19.04
N ILE A 465 -18.22 -21.72 19.30
CA ILE A 465 -17.84 -22.34 20.58
C ILE A 465 -18.03 -21.36 21.73
N ASN A 466 -17.56 -20.11 21.57
CA ASN A 466 -17.69 -19.07 22.57
C ASN A 466 -19.16 -18.74 22.90
N ASP A 467 -19.99 -18.58 21.87
CA ASP A 467 -21.43 -18.35 22.03
C ASP A 467 -22.11 -19.51 22.77
N GLY A 468 -21.67 -20.74 22.51
CA GLY A 468 -22.13 -21.94 23.20
C GLY A 468 -21.80 -21.93 24.69
N PHE A 469 -20.56 -21.58 25.07
CA PHE A 469 -20.20 -21.42 26.47
C PHE A 469 -20.93 -20.26 27.14
N GLN A 470 -21.15 -19.15 26.42
CA GLN A 470 -21.91 -18.02 26.94
C GLN A 470 -23.35 -18.40 27.25
N SER A 471 -24.00 -19.18 26.38
CA SER A 471 -25.35 -19.68 26.61
C SER A 471 -25.42 -20.62 27.83
N GLN A 472 -24.44 -21.53 27.99
CA GLN A 472 -24.37 -22.38 29.18
C GLN A 472 -24.20 -21.57 30.47
N ILE A 473 -23.35 -20.54 30.43
CA ILE A 473 -23.16 -19.63 31.58
C ILE A 473 -24.48 -18.95 31.94
N ASP A 474 -25.25 -18.49 30.95
CA ASP A 474 -26.50 -17.79 31.19
C ASP A 474 -27.59 -18.74 31.71
N ASP A 475 -27.70 -19.97 31.17
CA ASP A 475 -28.59 -21.00 31.70
C ASP A 475 -28.28 -21.36 33.17
N ILE A 476 -26.99 -21.45 33.51
CA ILE A 476 -26.54 -21.71 34.88
C ILE A 476 -26.91 -20.54 35.80
N LYS A 477 -26.69 -19.29 35.38
CA LYS A 477 -27.08 -18.10 36.16
C LYS A 477 -28.59 -18.09 36.43
N GLU A 478 -29.41 -18.43 35.45
CA GLU A 478 -30.84 -18.54 35.65
C GLU A 478 -31.20 -19.65 36.63
N SER A 479 -30.55 -20.82 36.53
CA SER A 479 -30.77 -21.92 37.47
C SER A 479 -30.41 -21.53 38.91
N VAL A 480 -29.27 -20.86 39.10
CA VAL A 480 -28.85 -20.33 40.42
C VAL A 480 -29.88 -19.32 40.94
N THR A 481 -30.39 -18.44 40.09
CA THR A 481 -31.42 -17.47 40.46
C THR A 481 -32.69 -18.18 40.96
N ARG A 482 -33.21 -19.15 40.19
CA ARG A 482 -34.38 -19.95 40.59
C ARG A 482 -34.14 -20.71 41.90
N GLN A 483 -32.97 -21.29 42.10
CA GLN A 483 -32.63 -22.00 43.34
C GLN A 483 -32.61 -21.07 44.55
N ASN A 484 -32.05 -19.87 44.40
CA ASN A 484 -32.04 -18.86 45.47
C ASN A 484 -33.46 -18.43 45.85
N GLU A 485 -34.35 -18.24 44.87
CA GLU A 485 -35.77 -17.93 45.13
C GLU A 485 -36.48 -19.07 45.89
N ILE A 486 -36.22 -20.33 45.53
CA ILE A 486 -36.77 -21.50 46.23
C ILE A 486 -36.25 -21.58 47.67
N LEU A 487 -34.95 -21.39 47.89
CA LEU A 487 -34.34 -21.40 49.23
C LEU A 487 -34.94 -20.30 50.11
N GLU A 488 -35.12 -19.11 49.56
CA GLU A 488 -35.72 -17.97 50.27
C GLU A 488 -37.19 -18.26 50.62
N SER A 489 -37.98 -18.79 49.69
CA SER A 489 -39.37 -19.20 49.95
C SER A 489 -39.46 -20.27 51.05
N ARG A 490 -38.55 -21.25 51.05
CA ARG A 490 -38.49 -22.29 52.10
C ARG A 490 -38.11 -21.69 53.45
N ARG A 491 -37.16 -20.76 53.49
CA ARG A 491 -36.80 -20.01 54.70
C ARG A 491 -38.00 -19.26 55.27
N GLN A 492 -38.75 -18.55 54.44
CA GLN A 492 -39.98 -17.85 54.85
C GLN A 492 -41.07 -18.80 55.36
N SER A 493 -41.23 -19.96 54.72
CA SER A 493 -42.16 -21.01 55.18
C SER A 493 -41.77 -21.57 56.55
N LEU A 494 -40.48 -21.88 56.75
CA LEU A 494 -39.95 -22.36 58.04
C LEU A 494 -40.10 -21.31 59.14
N LEU A 495 -39.82 -20.04 58.86
CA LEU A 495 -40.06 -18.94 59.81
C LEU A 495 -41.52 -18.85 60.21
N ARG A 496 -42.47 -18.91 59.25
CA ARG A 496 -43.90 -18.92 59.56
C ARG A 496 -44.30 -20.11 60.44
N ARG A 497 -43.79 -21.31 60.15
CA ARG A 497 -44.02 -22.52 60.97
C ARG A 497 -43.44 -22.36 62.37
N PHE A 498 -42.23 -21.81 62.49
CA PHE A 498 -41.59 -21.54 63.77
C PHE A 498 -42.41 -20.57 64.62
N THR A 499 -42.83 -19.42 64.06
CA THR A 499 -43.69 -18.47 64.76
C THR A 499 -45.04 -19.07 65.16
N ALA A 500 -45.64 -19.92 64.32
CA ALA A 500 -46.88 -20.62 64.66
C ALA A 500 -46.69 -21.62 65.81
N MET A 501 -45.58 -22.37 65.82
CA MET A 501 -45.21 -23.26 66.92
C MET A 501 -44.97 -22.47 68.21
N GLU A 502 -44.28 -21.32 68.16
CA GLU A 502 -44.09 -20.47 69.33
C GLU A 502 -45.41 -19.98 69.91
N ARG A 503 -46.36 -19.56 69.05
CA ARG A 503 -47.72 -19.17 69.50
C ARG A 503 -48.46 -20.34 70.15
N ALA A 504 -48.41 -21.53 69.54
CA ALA A 504 -49.05 -22.72 70.09
C ALA A 504 -48.44 -23.12 71.45
N VAL A 505 -47.11 -23.06 71.59
CA VAL A 505 -46.43 -23.30 72.87
C VAL A 505 -46.83 -22.26 73.90
N SER A 506 -46.92 -20.98 73.54
CA SER A 506 -47.39 -19.91 74.43
C SER A 506 -48.84 -20.13 74.88
N GLN A 507 -49.73 -20.57 73.99
CA GLN A 507 -51.12 -20.91 74.32
C GLN A 507 -51.24 -22.15 75.20
N LEU A 508 -50.44 -23.19 74.93
CA LEU A 508 -50.38 -24.39 75.74
C LEU A 508 -49.84 -24.09 77.15
N ARG A 509 -48.82 -23.23 77.27
CA ARG A 509 -48.35 -22.73 78.57
C ARG A 509 -49.47 -21.97 79.29
N GLY A 510 -50.15 -21.03 78.62
CA GLY A 510 -51.29 -20.33 79.21
C GLY A 510 -52.45 -21.25 79.63
N THR A 511 -52.72 -22.32 78.87
CA THR A 511 -53.74 -23.32 79.21
C THR A 511 -53.30 -24.21 80.36
N SER A 512 -52.02 -24.61 80.39
CA SER A 512 -51.41 -25.34 81.51
C SER A 512 -51.48 -24.51 82.80
N ASP A 513 -51.18 -23.22 82.73
CA ASP A 513 -51.25 -22.29 83.86
C ASP A 513 -52.70 -22.13 84.33
N PHE A 514 -53.67 -21.99 83.41
CA PHE A 514 -55.09 -21.94 83.72
C PHE A 514 -55.62 -23.23 84.37
N LEU A 515 -55.30 -24.40 83.79
CA LEU A 515 -55.68 -25.70 84.35
C LEU A 515 -55.05 -25.91 85.72
N SER A 516 -53.79 -25.52 85.90
CA SER A 516 -53.12 -25.55 87.22
C SER A 516 -53.85 -24.66 88.24
N ALA A 517 -54.28 -23.46 87.85
CA ALA A 517 -55.07 -22.58 88.70
C ALA A 517 -56.47 -23.16 89.03
N GLN A 518 -57.14 -23.79 88.07
CA GLN A 518 -58.45 -24.45 88.25
C GLN A 518 -58.36 -25.68 89.17
N LEU A 519 -57.28 -26.47 89.06
CA LEU A 519 -56.97 -27.58 89.97
C LEU A 519 -56.73 -27.09 91.40
N VAL A 520 -56.00 -26.00 91.58
CA VAL A 520 -55.83 -25.37 92.91
C VAL A 520 -57.16 -24.87 93.47
N SER A 521 -58.01 -24.25 92.64
CA SER A 521 -59.34 -23.76 93.01
C SER A 521 -60.29 -24.90 93.45
N THR A 522 -60.36 -25.98 92.67
CA THR A 522 -61.20 -27.15 92.99
C THR A 522 -60.71 -27.91 94.23
N THR A 523 -59.39 -27.90 94.49
CA THR A 523 -58.82 -28.43 95.74
C THR A 523 -59.23 -27.59 96.95
N ARG A 524 -59.30 -26.26 96.82
CA ARG A 524 -59.78 -25.36 97.88
C ARG A 524 -61.29 -25.48 98.14
N LEU A 525 -62.10 -25.65 97.09
CA LEU A 525 -63.55 -25.88 97.23
C LEU A 525 -63.87 -27.21 97.92
N ARG A 526 -63.06 -28.26 97.68
CA ARG A 526 -63.17 -29.54 98.42
C ARG A 526 -62.79 -29.43 99.89
N GLN A 527 -61.92 -28.49 100.27
CA GLN A 527 -61.58 -28.22 101.68
C GLN A 527 -62.60 -27.32 102.40
N GLN A 528 -63.54 -26.68 101.69
CA GLN A 528 -64.59 -25.84 102.28
C GLN A 528 -65.95 -26.56 102.42
N GLN A 529 -66.08 -27.80 101.94
CA GLN A 529 -67.28 -28.64 102.12
C GLN A 529 -67.02 -29.94 102.91
N GLY A 530 -65.92 -30.01 103.66
CA GLY A 530 -65.58 -31.10 104.58
C GLY A 530 -65.78 -30.71 106.03
#